data_AF-A0A2S2N4V0-F1
#
_entry.id   AF-A0A2S2N4V0-F1
#
_cell.length_a   1.000
_cell.length_b   1.000
_cell.length_c   1.000
_cell.angle_alpha   90.00
_cell.angle_beta   90.00
_cell.angle_gamma   90.00
#
_symmetry.space_group_name_H-M   'P 1'
#
loop_
_entity.id
_entity.type
_entity.pdbx_description
1 polymer ?
#
loop_
_entity_poly.entity_id
_entity_poly.type
_entity_poly.pdbx_seq_one_letter_code
_entity_poly.pdbx_strand_id
1 'polypeptide(L)'
;GARAVLLRLEHLFELGESRNGSRPLSVDLTTLFSAFTITSVQEMALGGDIPLHSVSRLLWNTATGTPKPRPLARLDPRRVTLEPMQIRTFLASVRYEGLGEGLGGP
;
A
#
# COMPACT_ATOMS: atom_id res chain seq x y z
N GLY A 1 -13.37 18.04 -6.06
CA GLY A 1 -12.52 17.41 -7.09
C GLY A 1 -11.84 16.18 -6.51
N ALA A 2 -11.62 15.13 -7.30
CA ALA A 2 -10.88 13.94 -6.86
C ALA A 2 -9.45 14.35 -6.49
N ARG A 3 -9.01 13.98 -5.28
CA ARG A 3 -7.64 14.21 -4.81
C ARG A 3 -6.93 12.87 -4.69
N ALA A 4 -5.63 12.85 -4.93
CA ALA A 4 -4.81 11.65 -4.77
C ALA A 4 -3.90 11.81 -3.53
N VAL A 5 -3.70 10.71 -2.81
CA VAL A 5 -2.82 10.62 -1.64
C VAL A 5 -1.84 9.46 -1.86
N LEU A 6 -0.57 9.68 -1.55
CA LEU A 6 0.43 8.61 -1.51
C LEU A 6 0.47 8.02 -0.10
N LEU A 7 0.15 6.75 0.03
CA LEU A 7 0.13 6.00 1.28
C LEU A 7 1.30 5.02 1.34
N ARG A 8 2.03 4.99 2.44
CA ARG A 8 3.01 3.95 2.76
C ARG A 8 2.60 3.24 4.04
N LEU A 9 2.54 1.92 3.98
CA LEU A 9 2.33 1.07 5.14
C LEU A 9 3.58 0.23 5.38
N GLU A 10 4.04 0.20 6.62
CA GLU A 10 5.28 -0.46 7.01
C GLU A 10 5.02 -1.44 8.15
N HIS A 11 5.53 -2.66 8.00
CA HIS A 11 5.58 -3.61 9.09
C HIS A 11 6.90 -3.42 9.86
N LEU A 12 6.80 -2.93 11.09
CA LEU A 12 7.98 -2.47 11.85
C LEU A 12 8.87 -3.59 12.38
N PHE A 13 8.32 -4.79 12.59
CA PHE A 13 9.07 -5.90 13.17
C PHE A 13 9.74 -6.78 12.11
N GLU A 14 10.93 -7.28 12.46
CA GLU A 14 11.63 -8.35 11.74
C GLU A 14 11.11 -9.73 12.15
N LEU A 15 11.34 -10.73 11.29
CA LEU A 15 10.96 -12.10 11.56
C LEU A 15 11.61 -12.62 12.84
N GLY A 16 10.78 -13.04 13.80
CA GLY A 16 11.23 -13.62 15.07
C GLY A 16 11.59 -12.61 16.17
N GLU A 17 11.59 -11.31 15.89
CA GLU A 17 11.86 -10.25 16.88
C GLU A 17 10.83 -10.22 18.03
N SER A 18 9.57 -10.49 17.71
CA SER A 18 8.46 -10.53 18.66
C SER A 18 7.54 -11.71 18.38
N ARG A 19 7.14 -12.41 19.45
CA ARG A 19 6.26 -13.60 19.37
C ARG A 19 4.96 -13.32 18.61
N ASN A 20 4.43 -12.11 18.76
CA ASN A 20 3.17 -11.69 18.15
C ASN A 20 3.37 -10.56 17.12
N GLY A 21 4.34 -9.67 17.33
CA GLY A 21 4.58 -8.52 16.45
C GLY A 21 5.21 -8.88 15.12
N SER A 22 5.96 -9.99 15.04
CA SER A 22 6.63 -10.43 13.81
C SER A 22 5.76 -11.28 12.89
N ARG A 23 4.44 -11.26 13.06
CA ARG A 23 3.51 -12.06 12.27
C ARG A 23 2.87 -11.20 11.18
N PRO A 24 2.58 -11.76 9.99
CA PRO A 24 1.90 -11.03 8.94
C PRO A 24 0.56 -10.48 9.44
N LEU A 25 0.24 -9.25 9.03
CA LEU A 25 -1.01 -8.59 9.41
C LEU A 25 -1.71 -8.02 8.18
N SER A 26 -3.03 -8.04 8.19
CA SER A 26 -3.85 -7.45 7.13
C SER A 26 -4.51 -6.15 7.60
N VAL A 27 -4.46 -5.14 6.74
CA VAL A 27 -5.11 -3.83 6.93
C VAL A 27 -6.22 -3.66 5.90
N ASP A 28 -7.37 -3.15 6.35
CA ASP A 28 -8.46 -2.71 5.46
C ASP A 28 -8.31 -1.22 5.16
N LEU A 29 -7.87 -0.89 3.94
CA LEU A 29 -7.69 0.50 3.52
C LEU A 29 -9.02 1.25 3.38
N THR A 30 -10.13 0.54 3.18
CA THR A 30 -11.43 1.16 2.93
C THR A 30 -12.05 1.77 4.19
N THR A 31 -11.57 1.36 5.37
CA THR A 31 -12.07 1.79 6.69
C THR A 31 -10.99 2.44 7.56
N LEU A 32 -9.73 2.46 7.11
CA LEU A 32 -8.59 2.96 7.88
C LEU A 32 -8.68 4.46 8.21
N PHE A 33 -9.27 5.27 7.33
CA PHE A 33 -9.34 6.72 7.46
C PHE A 33 -10.79 7.18 7.66
N SER A 34 -11.00 8.06 8.64
CA SER A 34 -12.31 8.67 8.91
C SER A 34 -12.50 10.02 8.20
N ALA A 35 -11.41 10.73 7.90
CA ALA A 35 -11.45 12.07 7.31
C ALA A 35 -11.80 12.08 5.82
N PHE A 36 -11.62 10.94 5.13
CA PHE A 36 -11.92 10.79 3.71
C PHE A 36 -12.19 9.32 3.39
N THR A 37 -12.93 9.10 2.31
CA THR A 37 -13.18 7.77 1.77
C THR A 37 -12.23 7.47 0.61
N ILE A 38 -11.54 6.33 0.66
CA ILE A 38 -10.74 5.83 -0.46
C ILE A 38 -11.67 5.21 -1.51
N THR A 39 -11.62 5.73 -2.74
CA THR A 39 -12.47 5.26 -3.85
C THR A 39 -11.76 4.28 -4.78
N SER A 40 -10.43 4.38 -4.88
CA SER A 40 -9.59 3.45 -5.65
C SER A 40 -8.16 3.48 -5.13
N VAL A 41 -7.44 2.39 -5.36
CA VAL A 41 -6.02 2.25 -4.99
C VAL A 41 -5.25 1.60 -6.12
N GLN A 42 -4.01 2.06 -6.32
CA GLN A 42 -3.03 1.43 -7.18
C GLN A 42 -1.75 1.20 -6.39
N GLU A 43 -1.24 -0.03 -6.40
CA GLU A 43 0.04 -0.33 -5.77
C GLU A 43 1.19 0.16 -6.64
N MET A 44 2.14 0.84 -6.01
CA MET A 44 3.28 1.51 -6.63
C MET A 44 4.58 0.89 -6.13
N ALA A 45 5.66 1.09 -6.89
CA ALA A 45 7.01 0.93 -6.38
C ALA A 45 7.25 1.86 -5.17
N LEU A 46 8.28 1.57 -4.36
CA LEU A 46 8.59 2.33 -3.14
C LEU A 46 8.74 3.85 -3.39
N GLY A 47 9.26 4.21 -4.57
CA GLY A 47 9.40 5.60 -5.02
C GLY A 47 8.07 6.34 -5.22
N GLY A 48 6.96 5.63 -5.40
CA GLY A 48 5.64 6.21 -5.66
C GLY A 48 5.44 6.72 -7.10
N ASP A 49 6.35 6.38 -8.00
CA ASP A 49 6.47 6.90 -9.36
C ASP A 49 6.05 5.89 -10.44
N ILE A 50 6.25 4.59 -10.18
CA ILE A 50 5.98 3.51 -11.13
C ILE A 50 4.93 2.55 -10.57
N PRO A 51 3.87 2.17 -11.32
CA PRO A 51 2.95 1.12 -10.90
C PRO A 51 3.68 -0.21 -10.68
N LEU A 52 3.39 -0.90 -9.57
CA LEU A 52 4.17 -2.09 -9.18
C LEU A 52 4.11 -3.21 -10.24
N HIS A 53 2.96 -3.37 -10.91
CA HIS A 53 2.77 -4.36 -11.98
C HIS A 53 3.58 -4.09 -13.25
N SER A 54 4.10 -2.87 -13.42
CA SER A 54 4.99 -2.50 -14.52
C SER A 54 6.47 -2.71 -14.18
N VAL A 55 6.79 -3.00 -12.92
CA VAL A 55 8.18 -3.21 -12.48
C VAL A 55 8.66 -4.59 -12.92
N SER A 56 9.67 -4.61 -13.78
CA SER A 56 10.42 -5.82 -14.12
C SER A 56 11.77 -5.81 -13.41
N ARG A 57 12.12 -6.93 -12.76
CA ARG A 57 13.41 -7.09 -12.08
C ARG A 57 14.29 -8.05 -12.85
N LEU A 58 15.57 -7.72 -12.94
CA LEU A 58 16.58 -8.65 -13.43
C LEU A 58 16.63 -9.89 -12.52
N LEU A 59 16.76 -11.06 -13.12
CA LEU A 59 16.94 -12.32 -12.41
C LEU A 59 18.42 -12.68 -12.43
N TRP A 60 18.98 -12.94 -11.26
CA TRP A 60 20.39 -13.28 -11.11
C TRP A 60 20.54 -14.77 -10.76
N ASN A 61 21.50 -15.42 -11.40
CA ASN A 61 21.88 -16.79 -11.05
C ASN A 61 22.71 -16.74 -9.77
N THR A 62 22.23 -17.39 -8.72
CA THR A 62 22.93 -17.49 -7.44
C THR A 62 23.39 -18.93 -7.20
N ALA A 63 24.26 -19.16 -6.22
CA ALA A 63 24.69 -20.51 -5.83
C ALA A 63 23.50 -21.42 -5.44
N THR A 64 22.39 -20.82 -4.98
CA THR A 64 21.14 -21.51 -4.64
C THR A 64 20.14 -21.59 -5.80
N GLY A 65 20.54 -21.18 -7.01
CA GLY A 65 19.72 -21.20 -8.23
C GLY A 65 19.19 -19.82 -8.65
N THR A 66 18.42 -19.80 -9.73
CA THR A 66 17.77 -18.59 -10.25
C THR A 66 16.37 -18.45 -9.67
N PRO A 67 16.02 -17.32 -9.05
CA PRO A 67 14.67 -17.12 -8.53
C PRO A 67 13.66 -17.05 -9.68
N LYS A 68 12.50 -17.69 -9.50
CA LYS A 68 11.37 -17.58 -10.44
C LYS A 68 10.63 -16.26 -10.19
N PRO A 69 10.19 -15.55 -11.26
CA PRO A 69 9.27 -14.43 -11.11
C PRO A 69 8.03 -14.85 -10.33
N ARG A 70 7.69 -14.12 -9.28
CA ARG A 70 6.42 -14.29 -8.58
C ARG A 70 5.36 -13.46 -9.29
N PRO A 71 4.24 -14.06 -9.73
CA PRO A 71 3.11 -13.29 -10.22
C PRO A 71 2.63 -12.32 -9.15
N LEU A 72 2.38 -11.07 -9.54
CA LEU A 72 1.73 -10.11 -8.64
C LEU A 72 0.29 -10.56 -8.41
N ALA A 73 -0.05 -10.77 -7.15
CA ALA A 73 -1.42 -11.05 -6.75
C ALA A 73 -2.32 -9.85 -7.06
N ARG A 74 -3.59 -10.11 -7.35
CA ARG A 74 -4.58 -9.04 -7.49
C ARG A 74 -4.74 -8.35 -6.13
N LEU A 75 -4.65 -7.02 -6.14
CA LEU A 75 -4.82 -6.20 -4.94
C LEU A 75 -6.28 -6.20 -4.49
N ASP A 76 -6.52 -6.61 -3.24
CA ASP A 76 -7.78 -6.38 -2.53
C ASP A 76 -7.58 -5.23 -1.52
N PRO A 77 -8.21 -4.05 -1.71
CA PRO A 77 -8.07 -2.91 -0.81
C PRO A 77 -8.57 -3.21 0.62
N ARG A 78 -9.45 -4.20 0.80
CA ARG A 78 -9.98 -4.59 2.12
C ARG A 78 -9.05 -5.51 2.89
N ARG A 79 -8.05 -6.08 2.22
CA ARG A 79 -7.12 -7.04 2.80
C ARG A 79 -5.72 -6.82 2.24
N VAL A 80 -5.09 -5.74 2.70
CA VAL A 80 -3.68 -5.46 2.40
C VAL A 80 -2.82 -6.14 3.45
N THR A 81 -2.27 -7.31 3.12
CA THR A 81 -1.32 -8.01 3.99
C THR A 81 0.07 -7.40 3.89
N LEU A 82 0.73 -7.27 5.04
CA LEU A 82 2.11 -6.89 5.21
C LEU A 82 2.86 -8.03 5.91
N GLU A 83 3.92 -8.51 5.28
CA GLU A 83 4.90 -9.42 5.86
C GLU A 83 5.91 -8.65 6.75
N PRO A 84 6.65 -9.33 7.64
CA PRO A 84 7.73 -8.70 8.41
C PRO A 84 8.68 -7.87 7.54
N MET A 85 9.02 -6.66 8.02
CA MET A 85 9.83 -5.66 7.30
C MET A 85 9.29 -5.20 5.93
N GLN A 86 8.07 -5.56 5.57
CA GLN A 86 7.53 -5.16 4.27
C GLN A 86 7.03 -3.72 4.30
N ILE A 87 7.40 -2.97 3.26
CA ILE A 87 6.83 -1.66 2.94
C ILE A 87 6.00 -1.78 1.67
N ARG A 88 4.72 -1.37 1.73
CA ARG A 88 3.84 -1.30 0.57
C ARG A 88 3.39 0.13 0.33
N THR A 89 3.51 0.58 -0.92
CA THR A 89 3.22 1.96 -1.33
C THR A 89 2.01 1.97 -2.26
N PHE A 90 1.06 2.87 -2.00
CA PHE A 90 -0.18 2.98 -2.75
C PHE A 90 -0.46 4.41 -3.16
N LEU A 91 -0.89 4.60 -4.40
CA LEU A 91 -1.57 5.82 -4.83
C LEU A 91 -3.07 5.61 -4.64
N ALA A 92 -3.66 6.36 -3.72
CA ALA A 92 -5.07 6.27 -3.37
C ALA A 92 -5.84 7.49 -3.90
N SER A 93 -6.94 7.26 -4.62
CA SER A 93 -7.90 8.31 -4.93
C SER A 93 -8.86 8.46 -3.76
N VAL A 94 -9.05 9.69 -3.29
CA VAL A 94 -9.85 9.98 -2.09
C VAL A 94 -10.95 10.99 -2.38
N ARG A 95 -12.04 10.84 -1.64
CA ARG A 95 -13.14 11.80 -1.54
C ARG A 95 -13.24 12.27 -0.10
N TYR A 96 -13.12 13.58 0.10
CA TYR A 96 -13.37 14.20 1.40
C TYR A 96 -14.87 14.42 1.53
N GLU A 97 -15.45 14.03 2.66
CA GLU A 97 -16.78 14.49 3.05
C GLU A 97 -16.64 15.98 3.37
N GLY A 98 -17.41 16.83 2.71
CA GLY A 98 -17.26 18.27 2.83
C GLY A 98 -17.52 18.75 4.25
N LEU A 99 -16.53 19.43 4.86
CA LEU A 99 -16.89 20.65 5.58
C LEU A 99 -17.55 21.54 4.53
N GLY A 100 -18.85 21.78 4.71
CA GLY A 100 -19.66 22.50 3.74
C GLY A 100 -19.01 23.80 3.30
N GLU A 101 -19.31 24.19 2.06
CA GLU A 101 -19.27 25.58 1.65
C GLU A 101 -19.87 26.43 2.77
N GLY A 102 -19.00 27.12 3.48
CA GLY A 102 -19.34 27.89 4.67
C GLY A 102 -18.47 29.12 4.67
N LEU A 103 -19.09 30.23 4.28
CA LEU A 103 -18.61 31.62 4.31
C LEU A 103 -17.98 32.12 3.01
N GLY A 104 -18.86 32.29 2.02
CA GLY A 104 -18.89 33.55 1.30
C GLY A 104 -19.50 34.64 2.19
N GLY A 105 -18.79 35.77 2.30
CA GLY A 105 -19.31 37.09 2.64
C GLY A 105 -18.85 37.70 3.98
N PRO A 106 -18.79 39.05 4.09
CA PRO A 106 -19.10 40.07 3.08
C PRO A 106 -17.89 40.53 2.25
#